data_AF-A0AAP3CJ15-F1
#
_entry.id   AF-A0AAP3CJ15-F1
#
_cell.length_a   1.000
_cell.length_b   1.000
_cell.length_c   1.000
_cell.angle_alpha   90.00
_cell.angle_beta   90.00
_cell.angle_gamma   90.00
#
_symmetry.space_group_name_H-M   'P 1'
#
loop_
_entity.id
_entity.type
_entity.pdbx_description
1 polymer ?
#
loop_
_entity_poly.entity_id
_entity_poly.type
_entity_poly.pdbx_seq_one_letter_code
_entity_poly.pdbx_strand_id
1 'polypeptide(L)'
;MNATGLISRIHKEFGAELTLSDVFQHPTIRGLAALIERADRNQYTSIQPSEKKDVYRLSAAQRRTYLIHQRIGQVTTYNMPMAL
;
A
#
# COMPACT_ATOMS: atom_id res chain seq x y z
N MET A 1 9.11 2.83 8.84
CA MET A 1 7.81 2.16 8.60
C MET A 1 7.96 0.66 8.89
N ASN A 2 7.89 0.25 10.16
CA ASN A 2 8.33 -1.10 10.54
C ASN A 2 7.17 -2.12 10.59
N ALA A 3 5.98 -1.70 11.04
CA ALA A 3 4.81 -2.59 11.17
C ALA A 3 4.14 -2.91 9.82
N THR A 4 3.93 -1.91 8.95
CA THR A 4 3.35 -2.14 7.60
C THR A 4 4.21 -3.07 6.76
N GLY A 5 5.54 -2.96 6.87
CA GLY A 5 6.48 -3.86 6.20
C GLY A 5 6.43 -5.28 6.76
N LEU A 6 6.31 -5.44 8.08
CA LEU A 6 6.13 -6.75 8.72
C LEU A 6 4.87 -7.45 8.21
N ILE A 7 3.73 -6.77 8.21
CA ILE A 7 2.45 -7.31 7.72
C ILE A 7 2.57 -7.73 6.25
N SER A 8 3.20 -6.91 5.42
CA SER A 8 3.40 -7.21 4.00
C SER A 8 4.24 -8.49 3.80
N ARG A 9 5.28 -8.69 4.63
CA ARG A 9 6.10 -9.91 4.58
C ARG A 9 5.34 -11.13 5.10
N ILE A 10 4.53 -10.98 6.15
CA ILE A 10 3.73 -12.09 6.67
C ILE A 10 2.73 -12.58 5.62
N HIS A 11 2.04 -11.65 4.94
CA HIS A 11 1.14 -12.02 3.84
C HIS A 11 1.91 -12.70 2.70
N LYS A 12 3.07 -12.17 2.31
CA LYS A 12 3.89 -12.74 1.23
C LYS A 12 4.39 -14.16 1.53
N GLU A 13 4.91 -14.40 2.73
CA GLU A 13 5.58 -15.67 3.07
C GLU A 13 4.59 -16.74 3.58
N PHE A 14 3.52 -16.33 4.28
CA PHE A 14 2.59 -17.26 4.93
C PHE A 14 1.16 -17.22 4.37
N GLY A 15 0.86 -16.31 3.43
CA GLY A 15 -0.51 -16.12 2.94
C GLY A 15 -1.49 -15.63 4.01
N ALA A 16 -1.00 -15.15 5.15
CA ALA A 16 -1.83 -14.68 6.25
C ALA A 16 -1.97 -13.15 6.19
N GLU A 17 -3.20 -12.66 6.06
CA GLU A 17 -3.48 -11.23 6.13
C GLU A 17 -3.73 -10.79 7.57
N LEU A 18 -2.82 -9.97 8.09
CA LEU A 18 -2.94 -9.35 9.41
C LEU A 18 -3.21 -7.85 9.24
N THR A 19 -3.96 -7.27 10.16
CA THR A 19 -4.18 -5.83 10.20
C THR A 19 -3.07 -5.13 10.98
N LEU A 20 -2.99 -3.79 10.86
CA LEU A 20 -2.11 -3.00 11.70
C LEU A 20 -2.49 -3.10 13.18
N SER A 21 -3.79 -3.24 13.48
CA SER A 21 -4.30 -3.42 14.84
C SER A 21 -3.80 -4.73 15.45
N ASP A 22 -3.78 -5.83 14.68
CA ASP A 22 -3.29 -7.13 15.14
C ASP A 22 -1.85 -7.07 15.65
N VAL A 23 -0.99 -6.32 14.95
CA VAL A 23 0.42 -6.14 15.33
C VAL A 23 0.56 -5.42 16.68
N PHE A 24 -0.29 -4.43 16.95
CA PHE A 24 -0.23 -3.67 18.19
C PHE A 24 -0.95 -4.37 19.35
N GLN A 25 -1.98 -5.16 19.08
CA GLN A 25 -2.68 -5.97 20.10
C GLN A 25 -1.89 -7.22 20.50
N HIS A 26 -1.08 -7.76 19.59
CA HIS A 26 -0.26 -8.95 19.82
C HIS A 26 1.22 -8.65 19.51
N PRO A 27 1.87 -7.73 20.27
CA PRO A 27 3.22 -7.22 19.95
C PRO A 27 4.33 -8.21 20.31
N THR A 28 4.08 -9.51 20.20
CA THR A 28 5.03 -10.58 20.50
C THR A 28 5.03 -11.60 19.37
N ILE A 29 6.18 -12.23 19.13
CA ILE A 29 6.31 -13.29 18.12
C ILE A 29 5.30 -14.41 18.38
N ARG A 30 5.11 -14.81 19.65
CA ARG A 30 4.13 -15.83 20.03
C ARG A 30 2.70 -15.43 19.67
N GLY A 31 2.33 -14.19 19.97
CA GLY A 31 1.00 -13.67 19.64
C GLY A 31 0.77 -13.67 18.13
N LEU A 32 1.69 -13.11 17.36
CA LEU A 32 1.59 -13.07 15.89
C LEU A 32 1.60 -14.46 15.25
N ALA A 33 2.38 -15.41 15.77
CA ALA A 33 2.40 -16.79 15.28
C ALA A 33 1.00 -17.44 15.40
N ALA A 34 0.34 -17.28 16.55
CA ALA A 34 -1.02 -17.77 16.74
C ALA A 34 -2.03 -17.11 15.78
N LEU A 35 -1.83 -15.84 15.41
CA LEU A 35 -2.64 -15.18 14.38
C LEU A 35 -2.42 -15.78 13.00
N ILE A 36 -1.16 -16.05 12.65
CA ILE A 36 -0.79 -16.62 11.36
C ILE A 36 -1.33 -18.04 11.21
N GLU A 37 -1.35 -18.83 12.29
CA GLU A 37 -1.89 -20.19 12.29
C GLU A 37 -3.40 -20.23 12.05
N ARG A 38 -4.14 -19.29 12.64
CA ARG A 38 -5.61 -19.23 12.56
C ARG A 38 -6.15 -18.45 11.36
N ALA A 39 -5.31 -17.66 10.68
CA ALA A 39 -5.73 -16.84 9.55
C ALA A 39 -6.10 -17.70 8.34
N ASP A 40 -7.19 -17.34 7.67
CA ASP A 40 -7.50 -17.86 6.36
C ASP A 40 -6.36 -17.51 5.39
N ARG A 41 -6.00 -18.47 4.53
CA ARG A 41 -4.92 -18.28 3.58
C ARG A 41 -5.44 -17.51 2.38
N ASN A 42 -4.96 -16.30 2.21
CA ASN A 42 -5.07 -15.56 0.96
C ASN A 42 -3.74 -15.63 0.22
N GLN A 43 -3.77 -16.02 -1.05
CA GLN A 43 -2.54 -16.11 -1.82
C GLN A 43 -2.06 -14.71 -2.18
N TYR A 44 -0.86 -14.38 -1.71
CA TYR A 44 -0.22 -13.12 -2.04
C TYR A 44 -0.10 -12.97 -3.56
N THR A 45 -0.72 -11.91 -4.09
CA THR A 45 -0.64 -11.56 -5.51
C THR A 45 0.32 -10.39 -5.68
N SER A 46 1.43 -10.64 -6.36
CA SER A 46 2.42 -9.59 -6.65
C SER A 46 1.94 -8.71 -7.81
N ILE A 47 2.22 -7.40 -7.70
CA ILE A 47 2.01 -6.45 -8.79
C ILE A 47 3.01 -6.78 -9.90
N GLN A 48 2.50 -7.28 -11.02
CA GLN A 48 3.33 -7.63 -12.16
C GLN A 48 3.70 -6.40 -12.99
N PRO A 49 4.85 -6.43 -13.68
CA PRO A 49 5.16 -5.44 -14.71
C PRO A 49 4.03 -5.34 -15.73
N SER A 50 3.63 -4.11 -16.06
CA SER A 50 2.66 -3.88 -17.14
C SER A 50 3.33 -4.04 -18.50
N GLU A 51 2.58 -4.50 -19.49
CA GLU A 51 2.98 -4.43 -20.90
C GLU A 51 3.22 -2.99 -21.33
N LYS A 52 4.09 -2.82 -22.34
CA LYS A 52 4.39 -1.52 -22.93
C LYS A 52 3.19 -0.99 -23.71
N LYS A 53 2.73 0.20 -23.36
CA LYS A 53 1.62 0.92 -23.99
C LYS A 53 1.95 2.40 -24.15
N ASP A 54 1.29 3.05 -25.10
CA ASP A 54 1.43 4.50 -25.33
C ASP A 54 0.79 5.34 -24.22
N VAL A 55 -0.24 4.79 -23.56
CA VAL A 55 -0.97 5.45 -22.46
C VAL A 55 -1.33 4.47 -21.35
N TYR A 56 -1.40 4.97 -20.12
CA TYR A 56 -1.77 4.21 -18.92
C TYR A 56 -2.90 4.90 -18.15
N ARG A 57 -3.68 4.11 -17.41
CA ARG A 57 -4.76 4.62 -16.58
C ARG A 57 -4.20 5.37 -15.37
N LEU A 58 -4.71 6.57 -15.12
CA LEU A 58 -4.42 7.32 -13.90
C LEU A 58 -5.00 6.62 -12.67
N SER A 59 -4.26 6.68 -11.56
CA SER A 59 -4.80 6.34 -10.24
C SER A 59 -5.93 7.31 -9.85
N ALA A 60 -6.76 6.91 -8.88
CA ALA A 60 -7.82 7.79 -8.37
C ALA A 60 -7.26 9.13 -7.86
N ALA A 61 -6.10 9.10 -7.18
CA ALA A 61 -5.41 10.30 -6.70
C ALA A 61 -4.91 11.17 -7.86
N GLN A 62 -4.26 10.58 -8.87
CA GLN A 62 -3.78 11.32 -10.05
C GLN A 62 -4.93 11.95 -10.83
N ARG A 63 -6.02 11.19 -11.07
CA ARG A 63 -7.21 11.71 -11.75
C ARG A 63 -7.84 12.88 -11.00
N ARG A 64 -7.95 12.79 -9.68
CA ARG A 64 -8.44 13.88 -8.84
C ARG A 64 -7.57 15.13 -9.00
N THR A 65 -6.25 15.00 -8.86
CA THR A 65 -5.32 16.13 -8.99
C THR A 65 -5.38 16.74 -10.38
N TYR A 66 -5.44 15.93 -11.44
CA TYR A 66 -5.58 16.40 -12.82
C TYR A 66 -6.85 17.23 -13.03
N LEU A 67 -8.00 16.74 -12.55
CA LEU A 67 -9.27 17.45 -12.67
C LEU A 67 -9.27 18.78 -11.88
N ILE A 68 -8.65 18.79 -10.70
CA ILE A 68 -8.49 20.02 -9.91
C ILE A 68 -7.62 21.03 -10.66
N HIS A 69 -6.49 20.60 -11.21
CA HIS A 69 -5.59 21.46 -11.96
C HIS A 69 -6.25 22.04 -13.22
N GLN A 70 -7.00 21.22 -13.97
CA GLN A 70 -7.74 21.69 -15.14
C GLN A 70 -8.81 22.74 -14.81
N ARG A 71 -9.46 22.63 -13.64
CA ARG A 71 -10.53 23.56 -13.24
C ARG A 71 -10.00 24.90 -12.73
N ILE A 72 -8.94 24.88 -11.93
CA ILE A 72 -8.48 26.06 -11.16
C ILE A 72 -7.32 26.79 -11.89
N GLY A 73 -6.73 26.18 -12.92
CA GLY A 73 -5.63 26.77 -13.67
C GLY A 73 -4.29 26.65 -12.96
N GLN A 74 -3.36 27.60 -13.20
CA GLN A 74 -2.01 27.56 -12.63
C GLN A 74 -2.03 27.96 -11.15
N VAL A 75 -2.17 26.96 -10.27
CA VAL A 75 -2.02 27.08 -8.82
C VAL A 75 -0.88 26.19 -8.32
N THR A 76 -0.11 26.70 -7.37
CA THR A 76 1.07 26.03 -6.78
C THR A 76 0.72 25.06 -5.65
N THR A 77 -0.57 24.82 -5.39
CA THR A 77 -1.08 24.04 -4.25
C THR A 77 -0.53 22.61 -4.16
N TYR A 78 -0.16 22.02 -5.30
CA TYR A 78 0.42 20.67 -5.37
C TYR A 78 1.91 20.67 -5.73
N ASN A 79 2.58 21.83 -5.72
CA ASN A 79 4.02 21.88 -5.91
C ASN A 79 4.70 21.35 -4.64
N MET A 80 5.72 20.51 -4.83
CA MET A 80 6.58 20.01 -3.75
C MET A 80 8.00 20.56 -3.96
N PRO A 81 8.24 21.87 -3.74
CA PRO A 81 9.57 22.44 -3.90
C PRO A 81 10.50 21.84 -2.84
N MET A 82 11.70 21.47 -3.26
CA MET A 82 12.75 20.96 -2.40
C MET A 82 14.04 21.71 -2.72
N ALA A 83 14.74 22.17 -1.70
CA ALA A 83 16.10 22.70 -1.80
C ALA A 83 17.01 21.73 -1.05
N LEU A 84 18.12 21.33 -1.69
CA LEU A 84 19.13 20.42 -1.16
C LEU A 84 20.19 21.20 -0.37
#